data_AF-A0A441WVT9-F1
#
_entry.id   AF-A0A441WVT9-F1
#
_cell.length_a   1.000
_cell.length_b   1.000
_cell.length_c   1.000
_cell.angle_alpha   90.00
_cell.angle_beta   90.00
_cell.angle_gamma   90.00
#
_symmetry.space_group_name_H-M   'P 1'
#
loop_
_entity.id
_entity.type
_entity.pdbx_description
1 polymer ?
#
loop_
_entity_poly.entity_id
_entity_poly.type
_entity_poly.pdbx_seq_one_letter_code
_entity_poly.pdbx_strand_id
1 'polypeptide(L)'
;MKIPSIANPDLVTVADNRPRWNQADHRRLGFHNFHTTARYAMSLCAPRVLLLRKQIDWTIGERPEVAPLPRHAAFLGLRRGA
;
A
#
# COMPACT_ATOMS: atom_id res chain seq x y z
N MET A 1 2.66 0.65 21.43
CA MET A 1 3.05 1.81 20.58
C MET A 1 2.23 1.77 19.29
N LYS A 2 1.33 2.74 19.03
CA LYS A 2 0.51 2.77 17.81
C LYS A 2 1.24 3.51 16.69
N ILE A 3 1.36 2.88 15.51
CA ILE A 3 1.88 3.52 14.30
C ILE A 3 0.70 4.26 13.62
N PRO A 4 0.85 5.54 13.23
CA PRO A 4 -0.18 6.27 12.49
C PRO A 4 -0.56 5.50 11.22
N SER A 5 -1.84 5.20 11.05
CA SER A 5 -2.36 4.41 9.94
C SER A 5 -3.77 4.90 9.61
N ILE A 6 -4.22 4.68 8.38
CA ILE A 6 -5.60 4.99 7.95
C ILE A 6 -6.39 3.69 7.78
N ALA A 7 -7.72 3.76 7.82
CA ALA A 7 -8.55 2.62 7.42
C ALA A 7 -8.21 2.25 5.97
N ASN A 8 -8.16 0.96 5.67
CA ASN A 8 -7.88 0.52 4.30
C ASN A 8 -9.04 0.94 3.38
N PRO A 9 -8.84 1.89 2.44
CA PRO A 9 -9.92 2.45 1.62
C PRO A 9 -10.60 1.41 0.73
N ASP A 10 -9.92 0.29 0.44
CA ASP A 10 -10.46 -0.80 -0.36
C ASP A 10 -11.38 -1.73 0.46
N LEU A 11 -11.25 -1.71 1.79
CA LEU A 11 -12.09 -2.47 2.73
C LEU A 11 -13.18 -1.63 3.41
N VAL A 12 -13.08 -0.29 3.39
CA VAL A 12 -14.11 0.56 3.98
C VAL A 12 -15.42 0.36 3.21
N THR A 13 -16.43 -0.13 3.92
CA THR A 13 -17.78 -0.23 3.41
C THR A 13 -18.39 1.16 3.27
N VAL A 14 -19.03 1.41 2.14
CA VAL A 14 -19.64 2.71 1.82
C VAL A 14 -21.15 2.61 2.04
N ALA A 15 -21.99 3.09 1.12
CA ALA A 15 -23.43 2.82 1.17
C ALA A 15 -23.75 1.32 0.98
N ASP A 16 -24.86 0.86 1.54
CA ASP A 16 -25.40 -0.51 1.42
C ASP A 16 -24.46 -1.63 1.88
N ASN A 17 -23.52 -1.33 2.79
CA ASN A 17 -22.54 -2.28 3.32
C ASN A 17 -21.70 -2.97 2.23
N ARG A 18 -21.46 -2.27 1.11
CA ARG A 18 -20.64 -2.75 0.00
C ARG A 18 -19.35 -1.96 -0.09
N PRO A 19 -18.22 -2.60 -0.46
CA PRO A 19 -16.99 -1.90 -0.77
C PRO A 19 -17.16 -1.09 -2.05
N ARG A 20 -16.41 0.02 -2.18
CA ARG A 20 -16.55 0.98 -3.29
C ARG A 20 -16.55 0.32 -4.68
N TRP A 21 -15.69 -0.68 -4.90
CA TRP A 21 -15.58 -1.36 -6.20
C TRP A 21 -16.86 -2.10 -6.62
N ASN A 22 -17.74 -2.45 -5.67
CA ASN A 22 -19.00 -3.16 -5.91
C ASN A 22 -20.23 -2.23 -5.92
N GLN A 23 -20.03 -0.91 -5.88
CA GLN A 23 -21.10 0.09 -6.03
C GLN A 23 -21.47 0.28 -7.49
N ALA A 24 -22.75 0.56 -7.77
CA ALA A 24 -23.29 0.65 -9.15
C ALA A 24 -22.42 1.51 -10.08
N ASP A 25 -22.06 2.73 -9.65
CA ASP A 25 -21.29 3.70 -10.43
C ASP A 25 -19.87 3.22 -10.77
N HIS A 26 -19.29 2.36 -9.93
CA HIS A 26 -17.92 1.89 -10.06
C HIS A 26 -17.82 0.41 -10.44
N ARG A 27 -18.96 -0.29 -10.52
CA ARG A 27 -19.04 -1.75 -10.64
C ARG A 27 -18.35 -2.23 -11.90
N ARG A 28 -18.63 -1.59 -13.03
CA ARG A 28 -18.04 -1.97 -14.33
C ARG A 28 -16.52 -1.82 -14.31
N LEU A 29 -16.01 -0.69 -13.81
CA LEU A 29 -14.58 -0.46 -13.66
C LEU A 29 -13.95 -1.46 -12.67
N GLY A 30 -14.64 -1.73 -11.57
CA GLY A 30 -14.22 -2.66 -10.53
C GLY A 30 -14.11 -4.10 -11.02
N PHE A 31 -15.05 -4.60 -11.84
CA PHE A 31 -14.98 -5.94 -12.43
C PHE A 31 -13.92 -6.05 -13.53
N HIS A 32 -13.77 -5.04 -14.38
CA HIS A 32 -12.72 -5.04 -15.42
C HIS A 32 -11.31 -5.00 -14.81
N ASN A 33 -11.18 -4.38 -13.63
CA ASN A 33 -9.93 -4.33 -12.88
C ASN A 33 -9.98 -5.23 -11.65
N PHE A 34 -10.83 -6.26 -11.64
CA PHE A 34 -10.94 -7.10 -10.44
C PHE A 34 -9.63 -7.82 -10.15
N HIS A 35 -8.84 -8.09 -11.20
CA HIS A 35 -7.49 -8.60 -11.08
C HIS A 35 -6.50 -7.64 -10.37
N THR A 36 -6.80 -6.35 -10.22
CA THR A 36 -6.02 -5.45 -9.34
C THR A 36 -6.56 -5.49 -7.92
N THR A 37 -7.88 -5.64 -7.77
CA THR A 37 -8.57 -5.70 -6.47
C THR A 37 -8.38 -7.06 -5.75
N ALA A 38 -8.26 -8.16 -6.50
CA ALA A 38 -8.21 -9.54 -6.00
C ALA A 38 -6.99 -10.31 -6.53
N ARG A 39 -5.91 -9.60 -6.90
CA ARG A 39 -4.73 -10.16 -7.60
C ARG A 39 -4.04 -11.34 -6.90
N TYR A 40 -4.18 -11.42 -5.58
CA TYR A 40 -3.58 -12.44 -4.72
C TYR A 40 -4.55 -12.83 -3.60
N ALA A 41 -5.69 -13.46 -3.90
CA ALA A 41 -6.50 -14.07 -2.84
C ALA A 41 -5.78 -15.36 -2.39
N MET A 42 -4.93 -15.41 -1.36
CA MET A 42 -5.08 -14.96 0.03
C MET A 42 -4.89 -13.47 0.31
N SER A 43 -6.01 -12.75 0.44
CA SER A 43 -6.01 -11.37 0.91
C SER A 43 -5.87 -11.31 2.43
N LEU A 44 -4.64 -11.28 2.94
CA LEU A 44 -4.35 -10.77 4.29
C LEU A 44 -4.38 -9.23 4.23
N CYS A 45 -5.55 -8.66 3.96
CA CYS A 45 -5.71 -7.21 3.95
C CYS A 45 -5.79 -6.72 5.40
N ALA A 46 -4.76 -6.01 5.85
CA ALA A 46 -4.81 -5.35 7.14
C ALA A 46 -5.97 -4.34 7.14
N PRO A 47 -6.79 -4.26 8.22
CA PRO A 47 -7.88 -3.30 8.33
C PRO A 47 -7.38 -1.85 8.33
N ARG A 48 -6.07 -1.66 8.54
CA ARG A 48 -5.41 -0.37 8.53
C ARG A 48 -4.13 -0.42 7.70
N VAL A 49 -3.84 0.65 6.98
CA VAL A 49 -2.64 0.79 6.14
C VAL A 49 -1.76 1.94 6.63
N LEU A 50 -0.45 1.77 6.55
CA LEU A 50 0.53 2.81 6.86
C LEU A 50 0.64 3.75 5.66
N LEU A 51 0.47 5.05 5.88
CA LEU A 51 0.69 6.04 4.83
C LEU A 51 2.20 6.24 4.65
N LEU A 52 2.76 5.71 3.56
CA LEU A 52 4.15 5.96 3.19
C LEU A 52 4.23 7.27 2.40
N ARG A 53 5.14 8.15 2.81
CA ARG A 53 5.52 9.33 2.03
C ARG A 53 6.81 9.03 1.31
N LYS A 54 6.84 9.28 0.00
CA LYS A 54 8.08 9.16 -0.77
C LYS A 54 9.06 10.22 -0.28
N GLN A 55 10.18 9.78 0.28
CA GLN A 55 11.34 10.62 0.54
C GLN A 55 12.53 9.96 -0.14
N ILE A 56 13.19 10.70 -1.03
CA ILE A 56 14.41 10.24 -1.70
C ILE A 56 15.57 10.77 -0.89
N ASP A 57 16.28 9.87 -0.22
CA ASP A 57 17.51 10.16 0.51
C ASP A 57 18.70 9.65 -0.32
N TRP A 58 19.43 10.57 -0.96
CA TRP A 58 20.59 10.24 -1.78
C TRP A 58 21.80 9.77 -0.95
N THR A 59 21.84 10.10 0.35
CA THR A 59 22.93 9.70 1.26
C THR A 59 22.81 8.26 1.75
N ILE A 60 21.70 7.57 1.44
CA ILE A 60 21.47 6.20 1.90
C ILE A 60 22.53 5.21 1.41
N GLY A 61 23.15 5.47 0.26
CA GLY A 61 24.22 4.64 -0.29
C GLY A 61 25.57 4.79 0.45
N GLU A 62 25.75 5.84 1.24
CA GLU A 62 26.96 6.08 2.03
C GLU A 62 26.97 5.26 3.33
N ARG A 63 25.82 4.71 3.73
CA ARG A 63 25.69 3.89 4.93
C ARG A 63 26.37 2.53 4.70
N PRO A 64 27.35 2.13 5.53
CA PRO A 64 28.08 0.87 5.33
C PRO A 64 27.18 -0.36 5.29
N GLU A 65 26.08 -0.35 6.04
CA GLU A 65 25.13 -1.47 6.12
C GLU A 65 24.28 -1.61 4.85
N VAL A 66 24.17 -0.52 4.07
CA VAL A 66 23.30 -0.44 2.90
C VAL A 66 24.12 -0.37 1.61
N ALA A 67 25.39 0.02 1.64
CA ALA A 67 26.28 0.18 0.49
C ALA A 67 26.19 -0.90 -0.62
N PRO A 68 26.02 -2.22 -0.35
CA PRO A 68 25.90 -3.21 -1.41
C PRO A 68 24.51 -3.24 -2.09
N LEU A 69 23.47 -2.67 -1.48
CA LEU A 69 22.06 -2.83 -1.87
C LEU A 69 21.55 -1.87 -2.97
N PRO A 70 21.96 -0.58 -3.05
CA PRO A 70 21.47 0.38 -4.05
C PRO A 70 21.69 -0.01 -5.51
N ARG A 71 22.61 -0.95 -5.80
CA ARG A 71 22.83 -1.48 -7.15
C ARG A 71 21.73 -2.46 -7.60
N HIS A 72 20.83 -2.87 -6.72
CA HIS A 72 19.69 -3.71 -7.06
C HIS A 72 18.48 -2.85 -7.46
N ALA A 73 17.92 -3.15 -8.64
CA ALA A 73 16.78 -2.43 -9.21
C ALA A 73 15.50 -2.41 -8.35
N ALA A 74 15.42 -3.23 -7.29
CA ALA A 74 14.27 -3.36 -6.41
C ALA A 74 14.50 -2.87 -4.96
N PHE A 75 15.61 -2.18 -4.67
CA PHE A 75 15.91 -1.75 -3.30
C PHE A 75 15.04 -0.57 -2.85
N LEU A 76 14.33 -0.74 -1.73
CA LEU A 76 13.55 0.28 -1.03
C LEU A 76 13.77 0.17 0.48
N GLY A 77 14.11 1.28 1.13
CA GLY A 77 14.28 1.37 2.58
C GLY A 77 13.06 2.02 3.26
N LEU A 78 12.53 1.39 4.31
CA LEU A 78 11.50 2.00 5.16
C LEU A 78 12.16 2.64 6.38
N ARG A 79 12.01 3.96 6.52
CA ARG A 79 12.42 4.68 7.73
C ARG A 79 11.19 5.16 8.49
N ARG A 80 11.22 5.04 9.82
CA ARG A 80 10.24 5.70 10.67
C ARG A 80 10.51 7.21 10.63
N GLY A 81 9.50 8.01 10.27
CA GLY A 81 9.57 9.46 10.43
C GLY A 81 9.75 9.77 11.92
N ALA A 82 10.77 10.58 12.24
CA ALA A 82 10.94 11.15 13.57
C ALA A 82 9.82 12.14 13.86
#